data_AF-A0A0Q4EM70-F1
#
_entry.id   AF-A0A0Q4EM70-F1
#
_cell.length_a   1.000
_cell.length_b   1.000
_cell.length_c   1.000
_cell.angle_alpha   90.00
_cell.angle_beta   90.00
_cell.angle_gamma   90.00
#
_symmetry.space_group_name_H-M   'P 1'
#
loop_
_entity.id
_entity.type
_entity.pdbx_description
1 polymer ?
#
loop_
_entity_poly.entity_id
_entity_poly.type
_entity_poly.pdbx_seq_one_letter_code
_entity_poly.pdbx_strand_id
1 'polypeptide(L)'
;MNHVEALFSTFDWKAFLHQFVYDSKNPLLFNNGFFVYFFTLFIILFYLLRNNFTARRYVFTFFSLYFFYKASGWFVGLVIVSAIVNYIISNGIYKSPQKARKTALLVLSIIFNLGLLFYYKYTNFFITLYNEFSSAEIHPLNILLPIGISFFTFENLSYTIDVYRGDFKPAKKFTDYLLFLSFFPKLMMGPIVRAHDFVPQINQPYFLSEKDFAMGFYLIISGLIKKLIISDYITLNLVNYIFDNPSLHVGLENLFAVYGYAMVIYCDFSGYSDIAIGIALWLGVKIPANFMSPYQSKNITEFWRRWHISLSSWLKDYLYIPLGGNRKFSLASVIFVLAFLCGTYFTSVGLFKLAPLYAGLITLLMLVIFILPAVITKNSKGIAANFNLLTTMLLGGFWHGASWNFIIWGAIHGIGLGIHKIWMLTTGKAFSGFNNNIVYKIVMGVVTFHFVCFGWIFFRAENFDVAISMLKQIFYNFDASAFAPFYDNYKEVLGMIVLAMAIHLIPENAAEKFISKRGSIPLIVYIVIFFAFLLVYGYFKSAEQVLPIYLQF
;
A
#
# COMPACT_ATOMS: atom_id res chain seq x y z
N MET A 1 25.11 2.52 -46.74
CA MET A 1 26.15 2.34 -45.69
C MET A 1 26.44 3.63 -44.94
N ASN A 2 26.68 4.75 -45.62
CA ASN A 2 27.09 6.03 -44.99
C ASN A 2 26.13 6.59 -43.92
N HIS A 3 24.81 6.41 -44.05
CA HIS A 3 23.86 6.88 -43.03
C HIS A 3 23.83 6.02 -41.76
N VAL A 4 24.15 4.73 -41.85
CA VAL A 4 24.19 3.81 -40.70
C VAL A 4 25.48 4.04 -39.90
N GLU A 5 26.61 4.20 -40.59
CA GLU A 5 27.89 4.56 -39.96
C GLU A 5 27.82 5.93 -39.28
N ALA A 6 27.19 6.93 -39.92
CA ALA A 6 26.94 8.22 -39.29
C ALA A 6 26.10 8.09 -38.01
N LEU A 7 25.03 7.29 -38.04
CA LEU A 7 24.15 7.08 -36.87
C LEU A 7 24.90 6.42 -35.71
N PHE A 8 25.74 5.41 -35.99
CA PHE A 8 26.59 4.75 -34.98
C PHE A 8 27.69 5.66 -34.41
N SER A 9 28.23 6.56 -35.24
CA SER A 9 29.24 7.54 -34.79
C SER A 9 28.68 8.64 -33.88
N THR A 10 27.39 8.98 -34.05
CA THR A 10 26.67 9.97 -33.23
C THR A 10 25.95 9.39 -32.02
N PHE A 11 25.88 8.06 -31.90
CA PHE A 11 25.16 7.39 -30.83
C PHE A 11 25.97 7.44 -29.53
N ASP A 12 25.38 8.02 -28.48
CA ASP A 12 26.01 8.05 -27.15
C ASP A 12 25.92 6.67 -26.48
N TRP A 13 26.91 5.83 -26.79
CA TRP A 13 27.07 4.51 -26.19
C TRP A 13 27.20 4.56 -24.67
N LYS A 14 27.80 5.61 -24.12
CA LYS A 14 27.99 5.74 -22.67
C LYS A 14 26.66 5.98 -21.99
N ALA A 15 25.84 6.90 -22.52
CA ALA A 15 24.49 7.14 -22.03
C ALA A 15 23.62 5.88 -22.16
N PHE A 16 23.68 5.17 -23.29
CA PHE A 16 22.95 3.91 -23.49
C PHE A 16 23.35 2.84 -22.47
N LEU A 17 24.65 2.56 -22.31
CA LEU A 17 25.14 1.56 -21.34
C LEU A 17 24.84 1.97 -19.89
N HIS A 18 24.86 3.27 -19.60
CA HIS A 18 24.48 3.79 -18.28
C HIS A 18 23.02 3.49 -17.92
N GLN A 19 22.11 3.37 -18.91
CA GLN A 19 20.72 2.97 -18.64
C GLN A 19 20.61 1.57 -18.01
N PHE A 20 21.63 0.71 -18.17
CA PHE A 20 21.64 -0.64 -17.60
C PHE A 20 22.19 -0.69 -16.16
N VAL A 21 22.74 0.41 -15.65
CA VAL A 21 23.30 0.51 -14.29
C VAL A 21 22.31 1.20 -13.36
N TYR A 22 22.30 0.86 -12.07
CA TYR A 22 21.44 1.53 -11.10
C TYR A 22 21.73 3.04 -11.02
N ASP A 23 20.66 3.84 -10.98
CA ASP A 23 20.70 5.28 -10.75
C ASP A 23 19.73 5.60 -9.59
N SER A 24 20.27 6.12 -8.49
CA SER A 24 19.48 6.45 -7.31
C SER A 24 18.51 7.62 -7.53
N LYS A 25 18.75 8.47 -8.54
CA LYS A 25 17.84 9.56 -8.89
C LYS A 25 16.68 9.12 -9.78
N ASN A 26 16.87 8.03 -10.53
CA ASN A 26 15.89 7.52 -11.49
C ASN A 26 15.69 6.01 -11.30
N PRO A 27 15.13 5.57 -10.16
CA PRO A 27 14.89 4.16 -9.92
C PRO A 27 13.95 3.58 -10.98
N LEU A 28 14.17 2.30 -11.32
CA LEU A 28 13.33 1.63 -12.31
C LEU A 28 11.92 1.37 -11.76
N LEU A 29 10.93 1.94 -12.43
CA LEU A 29 9.51 1.81 -12.14
C LEU A 29 8.76 1.36 -13.40
N PHE A 30 7.51 0.87 -13.24
CA PHE A 30 6.70 0.41 -14.39
C PHE A 30 6.36 1.52 -15.39
N ASN A 31 6.38 2.77 -14.98
CA ASN A 31 6.15 3.93 -15.82
C ASN A 31 7.41 4.46 -16.53
N ASN A 32 8.57 3.84 -16.31
CA ASN A 32 9.81 4.25 -16.98
C ASN A 32 9.85 3.71 -18.43
N GLY A 33 10.27 4.52 -19.39
CA GLY A 33 10.45 4.09 -20.78
C GLY A 33 11.42 2.89 -20.91
N PHE A 34 12.50 2.87 -20.13
CA PHE A 34 13.43 1.74 -20.08
C PHE A 34 12.75 0.44 -19.65
N PHE A 35 11.81 0.50 -18.71
CA PHE A 35 11.05 -0.67 -18.28
C PHE A 35 10.28 -1.29 -19.44
N VAL A 36 9.62 -0.50 -20.29
CA VAL A 36 8.84 -1.00 -21.43
C VAL A 36 9.73 -1.79 -22.40
N TYR A 37 10.89 -1.24 -22.78
CA TYR A 37 11.82 -1.93 -23.69
C TYR A 37 12.39 -3.20 -23.06
N PHE A 38 12.86 -3.11 -21.81
CA PHE A 38 13.47 -4.23 -21.12
C PHE A 38 12.46 -5.35 -20.81
N PHE A 39 11.23 -4.99 -20.42
CA PHE A 39 10.13 -5.93 -20.21
C PHE A 39 9.70 -6.61 -21.53
N THR A 40 9.70 -5.88 -22.65
CA THR A 40 9.42 -6.46 -23.98
C THR A 40 10.45 -7.53 -24.35
N LEU A 41 11.74 -7.25 -24.13
CA LEU A 41 12.80 -8.25 -24.34
C LEU A 41 12.59 -9.48 -23.44
N PHE A 42 12.30 -9.24 -22.16
CA PHE A 42 12.04 -10.31 -21.20
C PHE A 42 10.83 -11.17 -21.58
N ILE A 43 9.70 -10.59 -21.95
CA ILE A 43 8.49 -11.37 -22.26
C ILE A 43 8.69 -12.22 -23.52
N ILE A 44 9.45 -11.73 -24.51
CA ILE A 44 9.85 -12.51 -25.69
C ILE A 44 10.72 -13.69 -25.26
N LEU A 45 11.78 -13.47 -24.48
CA LEU A 45 12.66 -14.54 -23.98
C LEU A 45 11.88 -15.55 -23.12
N PHE A 46 11.03 -15.07 -22.23
CA PHE A 46 10.17 -15.88 -21.38
C PHE A 46 9.24 -16.77 -22.23
N TYR A 47 8.64 -16.22 -23.28
CA TYR A 47 7.77 -16.94 -24.20
C TYR A 47 8.54 -17.96 -25.05
N LEU A 48 9.70 -17.60 -25.57
CA LEU A 48 10.55 -18.52 -26.34
C LEU A 48 10.97 -19.73 -25.50
N LEU A 49 11.24 -19.52 -24.21
CA LEU A 49 11.63 -20.57 -23.26
C LEU A 49 10.45 -21.27 -22.58
N ARG A 50 9.19 -21.00 -22.98
CA ARG A 50 7.98 -21.44 -22.26
C ARG A 50 7.88 -22.95 -22.00
N ASN A 51 8.42 -23.75 -22.92
CA ASN A 51 8.41 -25.22 -22.87
C ASN A 51 9.53 -25.80 -21.98
N ASN A 52 10.56 -25.01 -21.64
CA ASN A 52 11.62 -25.41 -20.74
C ASN A 52 11.43 -24.77 -19.36
N PHE A 53 10.82 -25.50 -18.44
CA PHE A 53 10.52 -25.05 -17.08
C PHE A 53 11.71 -24.46 -16.33
N THR A 54 12.88 -25.08 -16.47
CA THR A 54 14.09 -24.68 -15.76
C THR A 54 14.64 -23.38 -16.34
N ALA A 55 14.80 -23.30 -17.67
CA ALA A 55 15.30 -22.09 -18.32
C ALA A 55 14.35 -20.90 -18.11
N ARG A 56 13.03 -21.10 -18.27
CA ARG A 56 12.01 -20.09 -18.01
C ARG A 56 12.11 -19.54 -16.58
N ARG A 57 12.30 -20.43 -15.60
CA ARG A 57 12.44 -20.04 -14.18
C ARG A 57 13.68 -19.20 -13.95
N TYR A 58 14.84 -19.61 -14.46
CA TYR A 58 16.07 -18.83 -14.29
C TYR A 58 15.98 -17.45 -14.93
N VAL A 59 15.43 -17.35 -16.15
CA VAL A 59 15.21 -16.05 -16.81
C VAL A 59 14.26 -15.18 -15.99
N PHE A 60 13.18 -15.76 -15.44
CA PHE A 60 12.25 -15.02 -14.60
C PHE A 60 12.89 -14.56 -13.29
N THR A 61 13.62 -15.43 -12.59
CA THR A 61 14.33 -15.07 -11.36
C THR A 61 15.39 -14.00 -11.63
N PHE A 62 16.18 -14.14 -12.68
CA PHE A 62 17.21 -13.16 -13.03
C PHE A 62 16.61 -11.80 -13.38
N PHE A 63 15.58 -11.76 -14.22
CA PHE A 63 14.86 -10.53 -14.54
C PHE A 63 14.31 -9.88 -13.26
N SER A 64 13.75 -10.68 -12.36
CA SER A 64 13.18 -10.18 -11.12
C SER A 64 14.23 -9.56 -10.18
N LEU A 65 15.38 -10.21 -10.04
CA LEU A 65 16.51 -9.69 -9.26
C LEU A 65 17.14 -8.46 -9.92
N TYR A 66 17.24 -8.43 -11.25
CA TYR A 66 17.76 -7.27 -11.96
C TYR A 66 16.82 -6.07 -11.87
N PHE A 67 15.49 -6.29 -11.97
CA PHE A 67 14.50 -5.26 -11.71
C PHE A 67 14.67 -4.71 -10.29
N PHE A 68 14.85 -5.58 -9.29
CA PHE A 68 15.12 -5.19 -7.91
C PHE A 68 16.39 -4.34 -7.81
N TYR A 69 17.50 -4.77 -8.42
CA TYR A 69 18.75 -4.00 -8.49
C TYR A 69 18.54 -2.62 -9.12
N LYS A 70 17.77 -2.54 -10.21
CA LYS A 70 17.51 -1.27 -10.90
C LYS A 70 16.54 -0.37 -10.14
N ALA A 71 15.69 -0.93 -9.30
CA ALA A 71 14.81 -0.16 -8.43
C ALA A 71 15.56 0.34 -7.18
N SER A 72 16.39 -0.50 -6.55
CA SER A 72 16.91 -0.25 -5.19
C SER A 72 18.44 -0.37 -5.05
N GLY A 73 19.18 -0.48 -6.14
CA GLY A 73 20.63 -0.68 -6.12
C GLY A 73 21.04 -1.99 -5.45
N TRP A 74 22.15 -1.94 -4.69
CA TRP A 74 22.75 -3.12 -4.05
C TRP A 74 21.89 -3.75 -2.94
N PHE A 75 20.76 -3.13 -2.57
CA PHE A 75 19.81 -3.71 -1.62
C PHE A 75 19.15 -5.01 -2.12
N VAL A 76 19.24 -5.34 -3.40
CA VAL A 76 18.91 -6.70 -3.88
C VAL A 76 19.69 -7.78 -3.11
N GLY A 77 20.90 -7.48 -2.64
CA GLY A 77 21.71 -8.37 -1.81
C GLY A 77 21.01 -8.73 -0.50
N LEU A 78 20.30 -7.78 0.13
CA LEU A 78 19.52 -8.04 1.34
C LEU A 78 18.39 -9.04 1.08
N VAL A 79 17.73 -8.94 -0.08
CA VAL A 79 16.67 -9.89 -0.46
C VAL A 79 17.22 -11.28 -0.69
N ILE A 80 18.39 -11.40 -1.33
CA ILE A 80 19.04 -12.69 -1.54
C ILE A 80 19.46 -13.31 -0.21
N VAL A 81 20.14 -12.55 0.67
CA VAL A 81 20.54 -13.02 2.00
C VAL A 81 19.32 -13.42 2.83
N SER A 82 18.29 -12.57 2.84
CA SER A 82 17.04 -12.84 3.54
C SER A 82 16.33 -14.08 3.00
N ALA A 83 16.38 -14.29 1.68
CA ALA A 83 15.85 -15.49 1.04
C ALA A 83 16.61 -16.75 1.46
N ILE A 84 17.95 -16.71 1.49
CA ILE A 84 18.79 -17.84 1.91
C ILE A 84 18.45 -18.23 3.36
N VAL A 85 18.45 -17.26 4.27
CA VAL A 85 18.20 -17.48 5.69
C VAL A 85 16.81 -18.10 5.90
N ASN A 86 15.76 -17.49 5.33
CA ASN A 86 14.40 -17.99 5.53
C ASN A 86 14.12 -19.30 4.79
N TYR A 87 14.76 -19.56 3.64
CA TYR A 87 14.69 -20.85 2.97
C TYR A 87 15.27 -21.98 3.84
N ILE A 88 16.45 -21.74 4.45
CA ILE A 88 17.09 -22.71 5.35
C ILE A 88 16.23 -22.93 6.60
N ILE A 89 15.79 -21.85 7.25
CA ILE A 89 15.00 -21.93 8.48
C ILE A 89 13.68 -22.66 8.25
N SER A 90 12.91 -22.28 7.22
CA SER A 90 11.62 -22.89 6.93
C SER A 90 11.72 -24.38 6.60
N ASN A 91 12.74 -24.79 5.81
CA ASN A 91 13.03 -26.20 5.59
C ASN A 91 13.48 -26.92 6.87
N GLY A 92 14.23 -26.25 7.74
CA GLY A 92 14.59 -26.75 9.07
C GLY A 92 13.38 -26.98 9.97
N ILE A 93 12.40 -26.07 9.96
CA ILE A 93 11.13 -26.22 10.70
C ILE A 93 10.37 -27.44 10.19
N TYR A 94 10.22 -27.57 8.87
CA TYR A 94 9.48 -28.68 8.26
C TYR A 94 10.09 -30.05 8.58
N LYS A 95 11.43 -30.16 8.54
CA LYS A 95 12.15 -31.42 8.82
C LYS A 95 12.26 -31.77 10.31
N SER A 96 12.04 -30.81 11.21
CA SER A 96 12.23 -31.03 12.65
C SER A 96 11.04 -31.78 13.26
N PRO A 97 11.23 -32.93 13.92
CA PRO A 97 10.14 -33.62 14.61
C PRO A 97 9.79 -32.98 15.96
N GLN A 98 10.76 -32.32 16.60
CA GLN A 98 10.60 -31.74 17.94
C GLN A 98 9.97 -30.34 17.89
N LYS A 99 8.90 -30.14 18.66
CA LYS A 99 8.19 -28.85 18.77
C LYS A 99 9.11 -27.72 19.26
N ALA A 100 9.95 -27.98 20.26
CA ALA A 100 10.89 -26.97 20.79
C ALA A 100 11.83 -26.42 19.71
N ARG A 101 12.40 -27.31 18.88
CA ARG A 101 13.27 -26.91 17.75
C ARG A 101 12.50 -26.12 16.68
N LYS A 102 11.27 -26.54 16.35
CA LYS A 102 10.41 -25.76 15.43
C LYS A 102 10.17 -24.35 15.94
N THR A 103 9.86 -24.21 17.22
CA THR A 103 9.61 -22.90 17.85
C THR A 103 10.87 -22.05 17.87
N ALA A 104 12.03 -22.61 18.24
CA ALA A 104 13.29 -21.88 18.25
C ALA A 104 13.66 -21.36 16.85
N LEU A 105 13.48 -22.18 15.82
CA LEU A 105 13.69 -21.79 14.42
C LEU A 105 12.70 -20.71 13.96
N LEU A 106 11.42 -20.81 14.33
CA LEU A 106 10.44 -19.76 14.06
C LEU A 106 10.84 -18.44 14.73
N VAL A 107 11.20 -18.47 16.02
CA VAL A 107 11.64 -17.29 16.76
C VAL A 107 12.87 -16.66 16.11
N LEU A 108 13.85 -17.48 15.68
CA LEU A 108 15.02 -17.00 14.95
C LEU A 108 14.64 -16.28 13.65
N SER A 109 13.70 -16.83 12.86
CA SER A 109 13.21 -16.16 11.65
C SER A 109 12.50 -14.85 11.97
N ILE A 110 11.68 -14.81 13.03
CA ILE A 110 10.98 -13.58 13.44
C ILE A 110 11.99 -12.50 13.85
N ILE A 111 12.96 -12.84 14.69
CA ILE A 111 14.01 -11.93 15.15
C ILE A 111 14.83 -11.41 13.95
N PHE A 112 15.23 -12.29 13.03
CA PHE A 112 15.98 -11.90 11.85
C PHE A 112 15.21 -10.92 10.96
N ASN A 113 13.97 -11.26 10.60
CA ASN A 113 13.15 -10.43 9.71
C ASN A 113 12.75 -9.10 10.36
N LEU A 114 12.28 -9.13 11.60
CA LEU A 114 11.92 -7.89 12.32
C LEU A 114 13.14 -7.06 12.71
N GLY A 115 14.30 -7.69 12.95
CA GLY A 115 15.56 -6.99 13.22
C GLY A 115 16.04 -6.20 11.99
N LEU A 116 16.00 -6.81 10.80
CA LEU A 116 16.29 -6.10 9.54
C LEU A 116 15.33 -4.93 9.32
N LEU A 117 14.01 -5.17 9.45
CA LEU A 117 13.02 -4.11 9.32
C LEU A 117 13.24 -3.00 10.34
N PHE A 118 13.55 -3.35 11.59
CA PHE A 118 13.80 -2.39 12.66
C PHE A 118 15.00 -1.51 12.40
N TYR A 119 16.13 -2.11 12.02
CA TYR A 119 17.35 -1.36 11.69
C TYR A 119 17.10 -0.33 10.59
N TYR A 120 16.51 -0.76 9.48
CA TYR A 120 16.36 0.12 8.31
C TYR A 120 15.21 1.13 8.43
N LYS A 121 14.14 0.80 9.16
CA LYS A 121 12.92 1.60 9.18
C LYS A 121 12.68 2.36 10.49
N TYR A 122 13.02 1.76 11.64
CA TYR A 122 12.61 2.28 12.95
C TYR A 122 13.75 2.87 13.78
N THR A 123 15.02 2.59 13.46
CA THR A 123 16.16 3.06 14.26
C THR A 123 16.17 4.57 14.49
N ASN A 124 16.04 5.37 13.42
CA ASN A 124 16.07 6.84 13.57
C ASN A 124 14.88 7.38 14.36
N PHE A 125 13.69 6.79 14.21
CA PHE A 125 12.52 7.15 15.03
C PHE A 125 12.77 6.92 16.52
N PHE A 126 13.34 5.77 16.90
CA PHE A 126 13.64 5.49 18.31
C PHE A 126 14.82 6.30 18.86
N ILE A 127 15.78 6.70 18.01
CA ILE A 127 16.83 7.66 18.39
C ILE A 127 16.21 9.02 18.73
N THR A 128 15.34 9.55 17.85
CA THR A 128 14.62 10.80 18.10
C THR A 128 13.79 10.72 19.38
N LEU A 129 13.04 9.61 19.56
CA LEU A 129 12.25 9.39 20.76
C LEU A 129 13.11 9.36 22.04
N TYR A 130 14.26 8.69 21.99
CA TYR A 130 15.18 8.64 23.13
C TYR A 130 15.73 10.03 23.48
N ASN A 131 16.15 10.80 22.48
CA ASN A 131 16.64 12.17 22.68
C ASN A 131 15.59 13.08 23.32
N GLU A 132 14.32 12.94 22.92
CA GLU A 132 13.19 13.69 23.52
C GLU A 132 12.97 13.37 25.01
N PHE A 133 13.21 12.12 25.44
CA PHE A 133 12.99 11.70 26.82
C PHE A 133 14.21 11.82 27.75
N SER A 134 15.43 11.66 27.23
CA SER A 134 16.65 11.58 28.04
C SER A 134 17.53 12.83 27.96
N SER A 135 17.08 13.89 27.25
CA SER A 135 17.90 15.07 26.92
C SER A 135 19.25 14.72 26.30
N ALA A 136 19.34 13.56 25.63
CA ALA A 136 20.54 13.14 24.92
C ALA A 136 20.53 13.72 23.50
N GLU A 137 21.72 13.87 22.92
CA GLU A 137 21.90 14.38 21.55
C GLU A 137 22.51 13.31 20.65
N ILE A 138 21.87 12.14 20.57
CA ILE A 138 22.31 11.09 19.66
C ILE A 138 21.86 11.47 18.25
N HIS A 139 22.80 11.74 17.34
CA HIS A 139 22.45 12.07 15.96
C HIS A 139 21.81 10.87 15.22
N PRO A 140 20.76 11.11 14.42
CA PRO A 140 20.22 10.08 13.53
C PRO A 140 21.29 9.50 12.61
N LEU A 141 21.18 8.21 12.33
CA LEU A 141 22.11 7.50 11.46
C LEU A 141 21.73 7.73 9.99
N ASN A 142 22.72 7.83 9.11
CA ASN A 142 22.51 7.92 7.66
C ASN A 142 22.15 6.54 7.07
N ILE A 143 20.92 6.10 7.33
CA ILE A 143 20.39 4.81 6.91
C ILE A 143 19.48 5.02 5.70
N LEU A 144 19.87 4.45 4.56
CA LEU A 144 19.05 4.43 3.35
C LEU A 144 18.01 3.32 3.46
N LEU A 145 16.73 3.66 3.35
CA LEU A 145 15.62 2.71 3.41
C LEU A 145 15.58 1.85 2.13
N PRO A 146 15.73 0.52 2.22
CA PRO A 146 15.65 -0.34 1.04
C PRO A 146 14.22 -0.44 0.52
N ILE A 147 14.03 -0.23 -0.78
CA ILE A 147 12.74 -0.43 -1.44
C ILE A 147 12.26 -1.86 -1.24
N GLY A 148 10.97 -2.01 -0.90
CA GLY A 148 10.35 -3.32 -0.73
C GLY A 148 10.69 -4.04 0.59
N ILE A 149 11.50 -3.46 1.49
CA ILE A 149 11.89 -4.10 2.76
C ILE A 149 10.70 -4.57 3.59
N SER A 150 9.67 -3.74 3.64
CA SER A 150 8.44 -4.06 4.37
C SER A 150 7.70 -5.25 3.76
N PHE A 151 7.63 -5.32 2.42
CA PHE A 151 6.93 -6.37 1.69
C PHE A 151 7.63 -7.73 1.83
N PHE A 152 8.92 -7.81 1.50
CA PHE A 152 9.62 -9.10 1.58
C PHE A 152 9.75 -9.59 3.03
N THR A 153 9.82 -8.70 4.02
CA THR A 153 9.78 -9.06 5.44
C THR A 153 8.46 -9.75 5.79
N PHE A 154 7.32 -9.19 5.36
CA PHE A 154 6.00 -9.77 5.61
C PHE A 154 5.79 -11.11 4.90
N GLU A 155 6.34 -11.26 3.70
CA GLU A 155 6.30 -12.51 2.96
C GLU A 155 7.15 -13.59 3.64
N ASN A 156 8.37 -13.27 4.05
CA ASN A 156 9.23 -14.20 4.81
C ASN A 156 8.59 -14.64 6.13
N LEU A 157 8.01 -13.69 6.88
CA LEU A 157 7.30 -13.98 8.12
C LEU A 157 6.11 -14.89 7.86
N SER A 158 5.24 -14.53 6.91
CA SER A 158 4.07 -15.34 6.60
C SER A 158 4.43 -16.75 6.15
N TYR A 159 5.41 -16.87 5.25
CA TYR A 159 5.93 -18.14 4.77
C TYR A 159 6.40 -19.03 5.93
N THR A 160 7.25 -18.49 6.81
CA THR A 160 7.84 -19.28 7.90
C THR A 160 6.79 -19.65 8.96
N ILE A 161 5.86 -18.74 9.27
CA ILE A 161 4.75 -18.97 10.20
C ILE A 161 3.83 -20.08 9.68
N ASP A 162 3.47 -20.05 8.40
CA ASP A 162 2.56 -21.04 7.80
C ASP A 162 3.21 -22.42 7.72
N VAL A 163 4.51 -22.49 7.39
CA VAL A 163 5.27 -23.75 7.46
C VAL A 163 5.33 -24.29 8.89
N TYR A 164 5.48 -23.41 9.88
CA TYR A 164 5.46 -23.80 11.30
C TYR A 164 4.08 -24.32 11.73
N ARG A 165 2.99 -23.68 11.27
CA ARG A 165 1.61 -24.12 11.51
C ARG A 165 1.26 -25.42 10.80
N GLY A 166 2.00 -25.75 9.74
CA GLY A 166 1.75 -26.93 8.90
C GLY A 166 0.73 -26.66 7.78
N ASP A 167 0.45 -25.40 7.48
CA ASP A 167 -0.56 -24.98 6.50
C ASP A 167 -0.12 -25.31 5.06
N PHE A 168 1.20 -25.30 4.78
CA PHE A 168 1.75 -25.77 3.51
C PHE A 168 3.19 -26.30 3.64
N LYS A 169 3.66 -27.04 2.62
CA LYS A 169 5.03 -27.57 2.54
C LYS A 169 5.97 -26.51 1.97
N PRO A 170 7.17 -26.28 2.55
CA PRO A 170 8.10 -25.32 1.99
C PRO A 170 8.58 -25.75 0.58
N ALA A 171 8.90 -24.77 -0.24
CA ALA A 171 9.57 -24.92 -1.53
C ALA A 171 10.80 -25.83 -1.42
N LYS A 172 10.88 -26.79 -2.36
CA LYS A 172 11.97 -27.78 -2.42
C LYS A 172 13.25 -27.23 -3.04
N LYS A 173 13.11 -26.21 -3.90
CA LYS A 173 14.21 -25.57 -4.63
C LYS A 173 14.35 -24.14 -4.14
N PHE A 174 15.59 -23.70 -3.91
CA PHE A 174 15.87 -22.32 -3.52
C PHE A 174 15.39 -21.32 -4.57
N THR A 175 15.49 -21.65 -5.86
CA THR A 175 15.02 -20.76 -6.95
C THR A 175 13.53 -20.49 -6.92
N ASP A 176 12.70 -21.43 -6.43
CA ASP A 176 11.25 -21.24 -6.29
C ASP A 176 10.96 -20.24 -5.17
N TYR A 177 11.69 -20.36 -4.06
CA TYR A 177 11.61 -19.44 -2.95
C TYR A 177 12.12 -18.04 -3.32
N LEU A 178 13.27 -17.98 -4.00
CA LEU A 178 13.86 -16.73 -4.44
C LEU A 178 12.96 -16.02 -5.45
N LEU A 179 12.38 -16.74 -6.41
CA LEU A 179 11.42 -16.16 -7.34
C LEU A 179 10.16 -15.68 -6.62
N PHE A 180 9.63 -16.43 -5.65
CA PHE A 180 8.51 -15.98 -4.83
C PHE A 180 8.82 -14.66 -4.14
N LEU A 181 9.97 -14.52 -3.49
CA LEU A 181 10.31 -13.32 -2.75
C LEU A 181 10.67 -12.14 -3.67
N SER A 182 11.36 -12.40 -4.78
CA SER A 182 11.82 -11.36 -5.71
C SER A 182 10.82 -10.99 -6.81
N PHE A 183 9.67 -11.69 -6.90
CA PHE A 183 8.69 -11.54 -7.97
C PHE A 183 8.40 -10.07 -8.30
N PHE A 184 9.00 -9.58 -9.39
CA PHE A 184 9.07 -8.14 -9.66
C PHE A 184 7.72 -7.43 -9.79
N PRO A 185 6.61 -8.05 -10.29
CA PRO A 185 5.35 -7.34 -10.44
C PRO A 185 4.84 -6.78 -9.11
N LYS A 186 5.12 -7.45 -7.98
CA LYS A 186 4.68 -6.99 -6.66
C LYS A 186 5.67 -6.10 -5.92
N LEU A 187 6.91 -5.97 -6.40
CA LEU A 187 8.03 -5.43 -5.62
C LEU A 187 7.76 -4.04 -5.02
N MET A 188 7.20 -3.14 -5.82
CA MET A 188 7.04 -1.74 -5.42
C MET A 188 5.81 -1.57 -4.52
N MET A 189 4.67 -2.06 -5.01
CA MET A 189 3.35 -1.81 -4.43
C MET A 189 2.29 -2.71 -5.06
N GLY A 190 2.67 -3.92 -5.46
CA GLY A 190 1.67 -4.91 -5.86
C GLY A 190 1.05 -5.59 -4.62
N PRO A 191 0.04 -6.43 -4.85
CA PRO A 191 -0.60 -7.19 -3.79
C PRO A 191 0.42 -8.06 -3.03
N ILE A 192 0.28 -8.16 -1.70
CA ILE A 192 1.04 -9.13 -0.88
C ILE A 192 0.56 -10.53 -1.26
N VAL A 193 1.46 -11.35 -1.78
CA VAL A 193 1.12 -12.67 -2.32
C VAL A 193 1.43 -13.75 -1.29
N ARG A 194 0.55 -14.76 -1.20
CA ARG A 194 0.78 -15.93 -0.36
C ARG A 194 1.55 -17.00 -1.11
N ALA A 195 2.55 -17.58 -0.45
CA ALA A 195 3.40 -18.59 -1.06
C ALA A 195 2.63 -19.86 -1.48
N HIS A 196 1.62 -20.25 -0.69
CA HIS A 196 0.77 -21.42 -0.99
C HIS A 196 0.00 -21.31 -2.32
N ASP A 197 -0.32 -20.08 -2.75
CA ASP A 197 -1.05 -19.81 -4.00
C ASP A 197 -0.06 -19.61 -5.14
N PHE A 198 1.07 -18.96 -4.89
CA PHE A 198 2.03 -18.57 -5.91
C PHE A 198 2.97 -19.69 -6.36
N VAL A 199 3.60 -20.40 -5.42
CA VAL A 199 4.65 -21.38 -5.72
C VAL A 199 4.14 -22.54 -6.61
N PRO A 200 2.90 -23.05 -6.44
CA PRO A 200 2.36 -24.04 -7.36
C PRO A 200 2.23 -23.52 -8.80
N GLN A 201 1.81 -22.26 -8.99
CA GLN A 201 1.55 -21.68 -10.31
C GLN A 201 2.82 -21.58 -11.17
N ILE A 202 3.95 -21.14 -10.60
CA ILE A 202 5.23 -21.02 -11.34
C ILE A 202 5.81 -22.38 -11.79
N ASN A 203 5.32 -23.48 -11.19
CA ASN A 203 5.69 -24.84 -11.50
C ASN A 203 4.76 -25.51 -12.53
N GLN A 204 3.73 -24.83 -13.03
CA GLN A 204 2.81 -25.34 -14.06
C GLN A 204 3.28 -24.98 -15.49
N PRO A 205 2.84 -25.73 -16.53
CA PRO A 205 3.07 -25.33 -17.92
C PRO A 205 2.58 -23.91 -18.16
N TYR A 206 3.32 -23.13 -18.95
CA TYR A 206 2.91 -21.76 -19.26
C TYR A 206 1.74 -21.80 -20.25
N PHE A 207 0.69 -21.06 -19.91
CA PHE A 207 -0.48 -20.89 -20.74
C PHE A 207 -1.01 -19.47 -20.56
N LEU A 208 -1.28 -18.80 -21.68
CA LEU A 208 -1.89 -17.48 -21.70
C LEU A 208 -3.12 -17.54 -22.61
N SER A 209 -4.30 -17.47 -22.01
CA SER A 209 -5.54 -17.42 -22.77
C SER A 209 -5.75 -16.04 -23.38
N GLU A 210 -6.54 -15.93 -24.45
CA GLU A 210 -6.92 -14.63 -25.02
C GLU A 210 -7.65 -13.75 -23.99
N LYS A 211 -8.45 -14.35 -23.10
CA LYS A 211 -9.12 -13.65 -22.00
C LYS A 211 -8.11 -13.06 -21.01
N ASP A 212 -7.11 -13.85 -20.60
CA ASP A 212 -6.07 -13.38 -19.66
C ASP A 212 -5.18 -12.32 -20.32
N PHE A 213 -4.88 -12.44 -21.61
CA PHE A 213 -4.18 -11.40 -22.36
C PHE A 213 -4.97 -10.09 -22.41
N ALA A 214 -6.25 -10.15 -22.79
CA ALA A 214 -7.14 -9.00 -22.85
C ALA A 214 -7.31 -8.32 -21.49
N MET A 215 -7.51 -9.11 -20.44
CA MET A 215 -7.64 -8.60 -19.08
C MET A 215 -6.32 -7.99 -18.59
N GLY A 216 -5.19 -8.62 -18.88
CA GLY A 216 -3.88 -8.07 -18.56
C GLY A 216 -3.61 -6.74 -19.26
N PHE A 217 -3.96 -6.63 -20.55
CA PHE A 217 -3.86 -5.38 -21.29
C PHE A 217 -4.73 -4.28 -20.70
N TYR A 218 -6.01 -4.58 -20.41
CA TYR A 218 -6.93 -3.63 -19.78
C TYR A 218 -6.39 -3.11 -18.45
N LEU A 219 -5.91 -4.00 -17.57
CA LEU A 219 -5.37 -3.63 -16.26
C LEU A 219 -4.10 -2.78 -16.39
N ILE A 220 -3.19 -3.13 -17.29
CA ILE A 220 -1.96 -2.35 -17.53
C ILE A 220 -2.31 -0.93 -18.03
N ILE A 221 -3.16 -0.80 -19.05
CA ILE A 221 -3.53 0.52 -19.60
C ILE A 221 -4.32 1.34 -18.57
N SER A 222 -5.32 0.74 -17.92
CA SER A 222 -6.09 1.39 -16.84
C SER A 222 -5.17 1.88 -15.74
N GLY A 223 -4.22 1.04 -15.29
CA GLY A 223 -3.30 1.40 -14.23
C GLY A 223 -2.32 2.50 -14.63
N LEU A 224 -1.83 2.49 -15.88
CA LEU A 224 -0.98 3.56 -16.42
C LEU A 224 -1.75 4.88 -16.52
N ILE A 225 -3.04 4.88 -16.91
CA ILE A 225 -3.87 6.09 -16.92
C ILE A 225 -4.05 6.63 -15.51
N LYS A 226 -4.45 5.77 -14.56
CA LYS A 226 -4.63 6.16 -13.15
C LYS A 226 -3.36 6.78 -12.57
N LYS A 227 -2.20 6.16 -12.78
CA LYS A 227 -0.93 6.66 -12.27
C LYS A 227 -0.46 7.91 -13.01
N LEU A 228 -0.23 7.81 -14.31
CA LEU A 228 0.53 8.82 -15.07
C LEU A 228 -0.28 10.03 -15.52
N ILE A 229 -1.57 9.86 -15.76
CA ILE A 229 -2.43 10.94 -16.26
C ILE A 229 -3.20 11.59 -15.11
N ILE A 230 -3.73 10.78 -14.19
CA ILE A 230 -4.60 11.28 -13.11
C ILE A 230 -3.79 11.62 -11.87
N SER A 231 -3.12 10.62 -11.28
CA SER A 231 -2.46 10.79 -9.98
C SER A 231 -1.30 11.78 -10.05
N ASP A 232 -0.39 11.60 -11.01
CA ASP A 232 0.80 12.46 -11.14
C ASP A 232 0.40 13.91 -11.42
N TYR A 233 -0.62 14.11 -12.27
CA TYR A 233 -1.12 15.45 -12.59
C TYR A 233 -1.75 16.14 -11.38
N ILE A 234 -2.62 15.47 -10.62
CA ILE A 234 -3.22 16.06 -9.39
C ILE A 234 -2.13 16.30 -8.32
N THR A 235 -1.14 15.42 -8.23
CA THR A 235 -0.04 15.54 -7.26
C THR A 235 0.75 16.83 -7.49
N LEU A 236 1.23 17.03 -8.72
CA LEU A 236 2.10 18.15 -9.07
C LEU A 236 1.36 19.49 -9.13
N ASN A 237 0.10 19.49 -9.59
CA ASN A 237 -0.62 20.73 -9.88
C ASN A 237 -1.59 21.18 -8.77
N LEU A 238 -1.68 20.45 -7.64
CA LEU A 238 -2.54 20.86 -6.52
C LEU A 238 -2.03 20.36 -5.17
N VAL A 239 -1.82 19.05 -5.03
CA VAL A 239 -1.57 18.44 -3.72
C VAL A 239 -0.25 18.93 -3.13
N ASN A 240 0.85 18.87 -3.88
CA ASN A 240 2.15 19.31 -3.36
C ASN A 240 2.12 20.79 -2.99
N TYR A 241 1.63 21.64 -3.89
CA TYR A 241 1.57 23.08 -3.66
C TYR A 241 0.88 23.47 -2.35
N ILE A 242 -0.27 22.84 -2.03
CA ILE A 242 -1.05 23.17 -0.84
C ILE A 242 -0.55 22.42 0.41
N PHE A 243 -0.17 21.14 0.31
CA PHE A 243 0.31 20.37 1.46
C PHE A 243 1.67 20.82 1.97
N ASP A 244 2.52 21.38 1.10
CA ASP A 244 3.85 21.81 1.51
C ASP A 244 3.78 23.11 2.35
N ASN A 245 2.75 23.96 2.15
CA ASN A 245 2.54 25.20 2.91
C ASN A 245 1.06 25.53 3.16
N PRO A 246 0.31 24.72 3.93
CA PRO A 246 -1.14 24.85 4.06
C PRO A 246 -1.59 26.20 4.63
N SER A 247 -0.76 26.85 5.45
CA SER A 247 -1.09 28.14 6.08
C SER A 247 -1.19 29.31 5.10
N LEU A 248 -0.65 29.18 3.89
CA LEU A 248 -0.76 30.19 2.82
C LEU A 248 -2.08 30.09 2.05
N HIS A 249 -2.88 29.07 2.34
CA HIS A 249 -4.09 28.74 1.63
C HIS A 249 -5.30 28.82 2.56
N VAL A 250 -6.45 29.23 2.03
CA VAL A 250 -7.69 29.25 2.80
C VAL A 250 -8.25 27.83 2.99
N GLY A 251 -9.21 27.68 3.90
CA GLY A 251 -9.79 26.38 4.23
C GLY A 251 -10.44 25.65 3.06
N LEU A 252 -11.00 26.38 2.10
CA LEU A 252 -11.58 25.78 0.89
C LEU A 252 -10.51 25.09 0.03
N GLU A 253 -9.40 25.77 -0.24
CA GLU A 253 -8.30 25.21 -1.04
C GLU A 253 -7.69 24.00 -0.36
N ASN A 254 -7.45 24.09 0.96
CA ASN A 254 -6.99 22.97 1.77
C ASN A 254 -7.94 21.77 1.70
N LEU A 255 -9.27 22.00 1.76
CA LEU A 255 -10.25 20.93 1.65
C LEU A 255 -10.21 20.24 0.28
N PHE A 256 -10.11 21.01 -0.82
CA PHE A 256 -9.95 20.44 -2.15
C PHE A 256 -8.61 19.72 -2.35
N ALA A 257 -7.53 20.19 -1.72
CA ALA A 257 -6.25 19.47 -1.70
C ALA A 257 -6.38 18.11 -1.00
N VAL A 258 -7.14 18.03 0.10
CA VAL A 258 -7.42 16.77 0.80
C VAL A 258 -8.21 15.79 -0.09
N TYR A 259 -9.23 16.27 -0.82
CA TYR A 259 -9.95 15.43 -1.78
C TYR A 259 -9.09 15.03 -2.97
N GLY A 260 -8.26 15.95 -3.48
CA GLY A 260 -7.27 15.67 -4.51
C GLY A 260 -6.31 14.58 -4.07
N TYR A 261 -5.79 14.67 -2.84
CA TYR A 261 -4.90 13.65 -2.29
C TYR A 261 -5.60 12.30 -2.13
N ALA A 262 -6.87 12.25 -1.74
CA ALA A 262 -7.64 11.01 -1.71
C ALA A 262 -7.70 10.36 -3.10
N MET A 263 -7.87 11.14 -4.17
CA MET A 263 -7.81 10.58 -5.53
C MET A 263 -6.40 10.14 -5.91
N VAL A 264 -5.37 10.93 -5.57
CA VAL A 264 -3.95 10.60 -5.80
C VAL A 264 -3.59 9.26 -5.16
N ILE A 265 -3.82 9.10 -3.86
CA ILE A 265 -3.43 7.87 -3.15
C ILE A 265 -4.15 6.65 -3.70
N TYR A 266 -5.42 6.78 -4.09
CA TYR A 266 -6.16 5.69 -4.74
C TYR A 266 -5.63 5.39 -6.14
N CYS A 267 -5.50 6.39 -7.01
CA CYS A 267 -5.10 6.21 -8.41
C CYS A 267 -3.64 5.76 -8.55
N ASP A 268 -2.73 6.28 -7.73
CA ASP A 268 -1.34 5.82 -7.64
C ASP A 268 -1.31 4.34 -7.29
N PHE A 269 -1.87 3.99 -6.13
CA PHE A 269 -1.68 2.66 -5.56
C PHE A 269 -2.52 1.59 -6.29
N SER A 270 -3.79 1.90 -6.61
CA SER A 270 -4.59 0.99 -7.43
C SER A 270 -4.06 0.88 -8.86
N GLY A 271 -3.50 1.96 -9.42
CA GLY A 271 -2.92 1.93 -10.76
C GLY A 271 -1.71 1.00 -10.85
N TYR A 272 -0.79 1.08 -9.88
CA TYR A 272 0.32 0.12 -9.80
C TYR A 272 -0.14 -1.31 -9.50
N SER A 273 -1.14 -1.49 -8.65
CA SER A 273 -1.72 -2.81 -8.38
C SER A 273 -2.32 -3.42 -9.65
N ASP A 274 -3.04 -2.63 -10.46
CA ASP A 274 -3.60 -3.07 -11.74
C ASP A 274 -2.49 -3.46 -12.72
N ILE A 275 -1.44 -2.64 -12.87
CA ILE A 275 -0.27 -2.97 -13.72
C ILE A 275 0.37 -4.28 -13.25
N ALA A 276 0.59 -4.45 -11.94
CA ALA A 276 1.17 -5.64 -11.36
C ALA A 276 0.33 -6.90 -11.64
N ILE A 277 -0.99 -6.82 -11.45
CA ILE A 277 -1.92 -7.92 -11.71
C ILE A 277 -1.95 -8.24 -13.21
N GLY A 278 -1.97 -7.22 -14.08
CA GLY A 278 -1.99 -7.42 -15.53
C GLY A 278 -0.71 -8.06 -16.07
N ILE A 279 0.46 -7.62 -15.58
CA ILE A 279 1.75 -8.25 -15.90
C ILE A 279 1.79 -9.70 -15.38
N ALA A 280 1.31 -9.94 -14.16
CA ALA A 280 1.26 -11.29 -13.60
C ALA A 280 0.41 -12.23 -14.48
N LEU A 281 -0.75 -11.77 -14.98
CA LEU A 281 -1.59 -12.52 -15.90
C LEU A 281 -0.83 -12.90 -17.18
N TRP A 282 -0.12 -11.96 -17.80
CA TRP A 282 0.70 -12.24 -18.99
C TRP A 282 1.82 -13.26 -18.75
N LEU A 283 2.32 -13.34 -17.51
CA LEU A 283 3.32 -14.32 -17.07
C LEU A 283 2.70 -15.65 -16.61
N GLY A 284 1.38 -15.80 -16.72
CA GLY A 284 0.65 -17.02 -16.36
C GLY A 284 0.44 -17.20 -14.86
N VAL A 285 0.51 -16.12 -14.07
CA VAL A 285 0.32 -16.14 -12.61
C VAL A 285 -0.84 -15.24 -12.21
N LYS A 286 -1.76 -15.78 -11.40
CA LYS A 286 -2.88 -15.02 -10.83
C LYS A 286 -2.53 -14.60 -9.41
N ILE A 287 -2.59 -13.29 -9.16
CA ILE A 287 -2.38 -12.67 -7.84
C ILE A 287 -3.66 -11.96 -7.39
N PRO A 288 -3.91 -11.79 -6.08
CA PRO A 288 -5.17 -11.24 -5.58
C PRO A 288 -5.35 -9.76 -5.94
N ALA A 289 -6.60 -9.31 -6.02
CA ALA A 289 -6.90 -7.88 -6.13
C ALA A 289 -6.59 -7.14 -4.82
N ASN A 290 -6.16 -5.88 -4.95
CA ASN A 290 -5.83 -5.05 -3.79
C ASN A 290 -6.89 -3.99 -3.47
N PHE A 291 -7.72 -3.62 -4.45
CA PHE A 291 -8.75 -2.59 -4.32
C PHE A 291 -10.07 -3.06 -4.92
N MET A 292 -11.18 -2.64 -4.31
CA MET A 292 -12.55 -2.87 -4.80
C MET A 292 -13.43 -1.65 -4.54
N SER A 293 -13.26 -0.60 -5.33
CA SER A 293 -14.00 0.67 -5.24
C SER A 293 -14.20 1.16 -3.79
N PRO A 294 -13.11 1.39 -3.03
CA PRO A 294 -13.16 1.66 -1.59
C PRO A 294 -13.92 2.93 -1.20
N TYR A 295 -13.96 3.99 -2.01
CA TYR A 295 -14.67 5.23 -1.68
C TYR A 295 -16.19 5.12 -1.86
N GLN A 296 -16.69 4.01 -2.41
CA GLN A 296 -18.12 3.68 -2.39
C GLN A 296 -18.57 3.01 -1.08
N SER A 297 -17.66 2.86 -0.11
CA SER A 297 -17.96 2.20 1.17
C SER A 297 -18.89 3.05 2.03
N LYS A 298 -19.90 2.41 2.64
CA LYS A 298 -20.89 3.09 3.48
C LYS A 298 -20.48 3.16 4.94
N ASN A 299 -19.37 2.52 5.30
CA ASN A 299 -18.82 2.55 6.64
C ASN A 299 -17.34 2.15 6.59
N ILE A 300 -16.64 2.46 7.67
CA ILE A 300 -15.20 2.21 7.78
C ILE A 300 -14.84 0.72 7.75
N THR A 301 -15.71 -0.17 8.21
CA THR A 301 -15.47 -1.61 8.14
C THR A 301 -15.53 -2.13 6.70
N GLU A 302 -16.47 -1.62 5.90
CA GLU A 302 -16.55 -1.91 4.46
C GLU A 302 -15.35 -1.33 3.72
N PHE A 303 -14.91 -0.11 4.07
CA PHE A 303 -13.72 0.51 3.50
C PHE A 303 -12.49 -0.38 3.63
N TRP A 304 -12.19 -0.88 4.83
CA TRP A 304 -11.04 -1.78 5.07
C TRP A 304 -11.17 -3.17 4.44
N ARG A 305 -12.35 -3.55 3.93
CA ARG A 305 -12.53 -4.77 3.12
C ARG A 305 -12.32 -4.54 1.62
N ARG A 306 -12.21 -3.27 1.21
CA ARG A 306 -12.11 -2.82 -0.18
C ARG A 306 -10.82 -2.04 -0.46
N TRP A 307 -10.12 -1.58 0.58
CA TRP A 307 -8.86 -0.85 0.52
C TRP A 307 -7.71 -1.76 0.95
N HIS A 308 -6.65 -1.81 0.15
CA HIS A 308 -5.40 -2.54 0.45
C HIS A 308 -5.65 -3.96 1.00
N ILE A 309 -6.50 -4.72 0.30
CA ILE A 309 -7.10 -5.98 0.75
C ILE A 309 -6.04 -7.02 1.16
N SER A 310 -4.91 -7.08 0.44
CA SER A 310 -3.85 -8.02 0.75
C SER A 310 -3.19 -7.72 2.09
N LEU A 311 -2.97 -6.44 2.41
CA LEU A 311 -2.43 -6.02 3.72
C LEU A 311 -3.45 -6.24 4.82
N SER A 312 -4.71 -5.83 4.62
CA SER A 312 -5.75 -6.03 5.64
C SER A 312 -5.94 -7.51 5.99
N SER A 313 -5.87 -8.38 4.99
CA SER A 313 -5.89 -9.83 5.20
C SER A 313 -4.63 -10.32 5.93
N TRP A 314 -3.45 -9.79 5.58
CA TRP A 314 -2.20 -10.09 6.29
C TRP A 314 -2.25 -9.69 7.76
N LEU A 315 -2.65 -8.45 8.07
CA LEU A 315 -2.80 -7.98 9.45
C LEU A 315 -3.80 -8.84 10.22
N LYS A 316 -4.90 -9.25 9.59
CA LYS A 316 -5.87 -10.15 10.21
C LYS A 316 -5.24 -11.50 10.60
N ASP A 317 -4.55 -12.15 9.67
CA ASP A 317 -4.09 -13.54 9.80
C ASP A 317 -2.79 -13.69 10.64
N TYR A 318 -1.93 -12.68 10.62
CA TYR A 318 -0.58 -12.73 11.23
C TYR A 318 -0.39 -11.77 12.40
N LEU A 319 -1.33 -10.84 12.63
CA LEU A 319 -1.28 -9.94 13.78
C LEU A 319 -2.54 -10.06 14.65
N TYR A 320 -3.72 -9.73 14.14
CA TYR A 320 -4.96 -9.70 14.90
C TYR A 320 -5.34 -11.06 15.52
N ILE A 321 -5.34 -12.14 14.73
CA ILE A 321 -5.65 -13.49 15.23
C ILE A 321 -4.62 -13.96 16.27
N PRO A 322 -3.30 -13.86 16.03
CA PRO A 322 -2.28 -14.16 17.04
C PRO A 322 -2.35 -13.34 18.33
N LEU A 323 -2.78 -12.07 18.28
CA LEU A 323 -3.02 -11.25 19.48
C LEU A 323 -4.19 -11.77 20.34
N GLY A 324 -4.96 -12.74 19.84
CA GLY A 324 -6.09 -13.37 20.53
C GLY A 324 -7.44 -13.13 19.86
N GLY A 325 -7.46 -12.40 18.73
CA GLY A 325 -8.63 -12.13 17.90
C GLY A 325 -9.82 -11.65 18.73
N ASN A 326 -10.97 -12.30 18.56
CA ASN A 326 -12.19 -11.99 19.30
C ASN A 326 -12.31 -12.69 20.68
N ARG A 327 -11.24 -13.30 21.19
CA ARG A 327 -11.32 -14.24 22.34
C ARG A 327 -10.62 -13.75 23.60
N LYS A 328 -9.37 -13.28 23.51
CA LYS A 328 -8.53 -12.92 24.66
C LYS A 328 -7.57 -11.78 24.32
N PHE A 329 -7.09 -11.07 25.35
CA PHE A 329 -6.00 -10.12 25.19
C PHE A 329 -4.66 -10.84 25.12
N SER A 330 -3.71 -10.25 24.39
CA SER A 330 -2.29 -10.52 24.56
C SER A 330 -1.65 -9.44 25.42
N LEU A 331 -0.47 -9.73 25.99
CA LEU A 331 0.35 -8.74 26.68
C LEU A 331 0.63 -7.52 25.79
N ALA A 332 0.95 -7.76 24.51
CA ALA A 332 1.15 -6.69 23.53
C ALA A 332 -0.08 -5.78 23.42
N SER A 333 -1.29 -6.36 23.40
CA SER A 333 -2.52 -5.56 23.26
C SER A 333 -2.72 -4.62 24.44
N VAL A 334 -2.41 -5.08 25.65
CA VAL A 334 -2.45 -4.22 26.84
C VAL A 334 -1.41 -3.10 26.75
N ILE A 335 -0.16 -3.43 26.38
CA ILE A 335 0.93 -2.45 26.25
C ILE A 335 0.56 -1.37 25.22
N PHE A 336 0.13 -1.75 24.02
CA PHE A 336 -0.19 -0.78 22.96
C PHE A 336 -1.39 0.10 23.30
N VAL A 337 -2.41 -0.44 23.97
CA VAL A 337 -3.57 0.35 24.39
C VAL A 337 -3.19 1.33 25.50
N LEU A 338 -2.41 0.89 26.50
CA LEU A 338 -1.91 1.80 27.54
C LEU A 338 -1.02 2.89 26.95
N ALA A 339 -0.11 2.54 26.03
CA ALA A 339 0.72 3.52 25.34
C ALA A 339 -0.12 4.53 24.56
N PHE A 340 -1.17 4.09 23.86
CA PHE A 340 -2.11 4.96 23.17
C PHE A 340 -2.85 5.91 24.12
N LEU A 341 -3.32 5.42 25.26
CA LEU A 341 -4.03 6.25 26.26
C LEU A 341 -3.08 7.26 26.92
N CYS A 342 -1.87 6.84 27.29
CA CYS A 342 -0.83 7.74 27.80
C CYS A 342 -0.48 8.81 26.76
N GLY A 343 -0.25 8.42 25.50
CA GLY A 343 -0.01 9.35 24.40
C GLY A 343 -1.14 10.35 24.24
N THR A 344 -2.40 9.88 24.25
CA THR A 344 -3.59 10.75 24.19
C THR A 344 -3.58 11.80 25.30
N TYR A 345 -3.26 11.40 26.54
CA TYR A 345 -3.18 12.31 27.68
C TYR A 345 -2.05 13.33 27.53
N PHE A 346 -0.83 12.87 27.28
CA PHE A 346 0.34 13.76 27.19
C PHE A 346 0.28 14.70 25.99
N THR A 347 -0.24 14.25 24.85
CA THR A 347 -0.49 15.11 23.68
C THR A 347 -1.58 16.15 24.01
N SER A 348 -2.64 15.77 24.73
CA SER A 348 -3.69 16.72 25.17
C SER A 348 -3.13 17.83 26.06
N VAL A 349 -2.25 17.49 27.01
CA VAL A 349 -1.65 18.46 27.93
C VAL A 349 -0.56 19.30 27.25
N GLY A 350 0.39 18.65 26.56
CA GLY A 350 1.57 19.34 26.02
C GLY A 350 1.25 20.13 24.76
N LEU A 351 0.71 19.46 23.75
CA LEU A 351 0.50 20.03 22.42
C LEU A 351 -0.75 20.90 22.36
N PHE A 352 -1.90 20.38 22.83
CA PHE A 352 -3.16 21.11 22.80
C PHE A 352 -3.33 22.07 23.99
N LYS A 353 -2.36 22.10 24.92
CA LYS A 353 -2.35 22.95 26.12
C LYS A 353 -3.63 22.83 26.95
N LEU A 354 -4.28 21.66 26.95
CA LEU A 354 -5.49 21.42 27.71
C LEU A 354 -5.15 21.24 29.20
N ALA A 355 -6.05 21.71 30.08
CA ALA A 355 -5.89 21.44 31.50
C ALA A 355 -5.92 19.91 31.77
N PRO A 356 -5.16 19.40 32.77
CA PRO A 356 -5.07 17.97 33.07
C PRO A 356 -6.43 17.26 33.21
N LEU A 357 -7.43 17.95 33.75
CA LEU A 357 -8.79 17.43 33.86
C LEU A 357 -9.40 17.11 32.48
N TYR A 358 -9.34 18.04 31.53
CA TYR A 358 -9.88 17.83 30.18
C TYR A 358 -9.09 16.76 29.41
N ALA A 359 -7.77 16.71 29.57
CA ALA A 359 -6.95 15.63 29.03
C ALA A 359 -7.34 14.26 29.59
N GLY A 360 -7.63 14.18 30.90
CA GLY A 360 -8.15 12.98 31.55
C GLY A 360 -9.51 12.55 31.01
N LEU A 361 -10.43 13.51 30.82
CA LEU A 361 -11.75 13.24 30.25
C LEU A 361 -11.68 12.73 28.80
N ILE A 362 -10.83 13.31 27.96
CA ILE A 362 -10.61 12.84 26.57
C ILE A 362 -10.05 11.42 26.59
N THR A 363 -9.06 11.15 27.45
CA THR A 363 -8.46 9.81 27.57
C THR A 363 -9.48 8.77 28.03
N LEU A 364 -10.34 9.12 29.00
CA LEU A 364 -11.42 8.27 29.46
C LEU A 364 -12.45 8.01 28.35
N LEU A 365 -12.82 9.04 27.59
CA LEU A 365 -13.72 8.90 26.44
C LEU A 365 -13.15 7.93 25.40
N MET A 366 -11.85 8.04 25.09
CA MET A 366 -11.17 7.10 24.19
C MET A 366 -11.23 5.66 24.70
N LEU A 367 -11.00 5.44 26.00
CA LEU A 367 -11.12 4.11 26.62
C LEU A 367 -12.56 3.57 26.52
N VAL A 368 -13.56 4.42 26.76
CA VAL A 368 -14.99 4.04 26.70
C VAL A 368 -15.35 3.53 25.32
N ILE A 369 -14.82 4.09 24.22
CA ILE A 369 -15.09 3.62 22.85
C ILE A 369 -14.78 2.13 22.69
N PHE A 370 -13.73 1.64 23.35
CA PHE A 370 -13.30 0.24 23.23
C PHE A 370 -13.92 -0.69 24.28
N ILE A 371 -14.49 -0.16 25.36
CA ILE A 371 -15.18 -0.96 26.40
C ILE A 371 -16.69 -1.04 26.14
N LEU A 372 -17.31 0.06 25.71
CA LEU A 372 -18.76 0.20 25.60
C LEU A 372 -19.44 -0.89 24.74
N PRO A 373 -18.89 -1.34 23.59
CA PRO A 373 -19.48 -2.45 22.84
C PRO A 373 -19.63 -3.75 23.65
N ALA A 374 -18.67 -4.04 24.53
CA ALA A 374 -18.71 -5.21 25.40
C ALA A 374 -19.76 -5.08 26.50
N VAL A 375 -19.93 -3.86 27.03
CA VAL A 375 -20.96 -3.53 28.02
C VAL A 375 -22.35 -3.68 27.40
N ILE A 376 -22.59 -3.09 26.21
CA ILE A 376 -23.89 -3.19 25.50
C ILE A 376 -24.24 -4.65 25.19
N THR A 377 -23.26 -5.45 24.74
CA THR A 377 -23.47 -6.86 24.39
C THR A 377 -23.43 -7.81 25.59
N LYS A 378 -23.14 -7.32 26.80
CA LYS A 378 -22.91 -8.12 28.02
C LYS A 378 -21.89 -9.25 27.79
N ASN A 379 -20.87 -8.99 26.95
CA ASN A 379 -19.84 -9.96 26.58
C ASN A 379 -18.44 -9.37 26.81
N SER A 380 -17.81 -9.76 27.92
CA SER A 380 -16.48 -9.28 28.32
C SER A 380 -15.38 -9.61 27.30
N LYS A 381 -15.54 -10.66 26.49
CA LYS A 381 -14.60 -10.97 25.38
C LYS A 381 -14.59 -9.89 24.30
N GLY A 382 -15.64 -9.07 24.23
CA GLY A 382 -15.74 -7.93 23.32
C GLY A 382 -14.67 -6.86 23.58
N ILE A 383 -14.19 -6.70 24.82
CA ILE A 383 -13.13 -5.74 25.15
C ILE A 383 -11.81 -6.19 24.52
N ALA A 384 -11.48 -7.49 24.63
CA ALA A 384 -10.32 -8.08 23.99
C ALA A 384 -10.33 -7.89 22.47
N ALA A 385 -11.48 -8.15 21.84
CA ALA A 385 -11.64 -7.94 20.40
C ALA A 385 -11.32 -6.50 19.97
N ASN A 386 -11.78 -5.52 20.74
CA ASN A 386 -11.61 -4.10 20.43
C ASN A 386 -10.18 -3.61 20.68
N PHE A 387 -9.54 -4.08 21.74
CA PHE A 387 -8.13 -3.74 22.03
C PHE A 387 -7.21 -4.35 20.98
N ASN A 388 -7.41 -5.63 20.63
CA ASN A 388 -6.65 -6.29 19.57
C ASN A 388 -6.82 -5.56 18.23
N LEU A 389 -8.02 -5.04 17.95
CA LEU A 389 -8.30 -4.26 16.73
C LEU A 389 -7.58 -2.91 16.74
N LEU A 390 -7.63 -2.17 17.86
CA LEU A 390 -6.89 -0.92 18.01
C LEU A 390 -5.38 -1.14 17.85
N THR A 391 -4.82 -2.14 18.55
CA THR A 391 -3.41 -2.52 18.42
C THR A 391 -3.05 -2.88 16.98
N THR A 392 -3.92 -3.61 16.27
CA THR A 392 -3.72 -3.95 14.86
C THR A 392 -3.66 -2.70 13.98
N MET A 393 -4.52 -1.71 14.22
CA MET A 393 -4.54 -0.47 13.44
C MET A 393 -3.36 0.47 13.79
N LEU A 394 -2.97 0.57 15.06
CA LEU A 394 -1.77 1.31 15.47
C LEU A 394 -0.51 0.74 14.84
N LEU A 395 -0.34 -0.58 14.90
CA LEU A 395 0.78 -1.29 14.26
C LEU A 395 0.71 -1.24 12.74
N GLY A 396 -0.50 -1.26 12.17
CA GLY A 396 -0.71 -1.04 10.73
C GLY A 396 -0.26 0.35 10.29
N GLY A 397 -0.59 1.39 11.07
CA GLY A 397 -0.09 2.75 10.89
C GLY A 397 1.44 2.78 10.98
N PHE A 398 2.01 2.32 12.09
CA PHE A 398 3.46 2.30 12.29
C PHE A 398 4.21 1.50 11.20
N TRP A 399 3.57 0.47 10.64
CA TRP A 399 4.10 -0.25 9.48
C TRP A 399 4.20 0.62 8.23
N HIS A 400 3.32 1.58 7.99
CA HIS A 400 3.43 2.47 6.84
C HIS A 400 4.66 3.38 6.96
N GLY A 401 4.86 4.01 8.13
CA GLY A 401 6.05 4.81 8.39
C GLY A 401 6.32 5.03 9.88
N ALA A 402 7.58 5.31 10.20
CA ALA A 402 8.08 5.48 11.56
C ALA A 402 7.94 6.94 12.02
N SER A 403 6.70 7.43 12.09
CA SER A 403 6.42 8.80 12.57
C SER A 403 5.07 8.87 13.31
N TRP A 404 4.88 9.94 14.09
CA TRP A 404 3.64 10.20 14.82
C TRP A 404 2.42 10.28 13.90
N ASN A 405 2.60 10.87 12.71
CA ASN A 405 1.58 10.98 11.67
C ASN A 405 0.94 9.64 11.32
N PHE A 406 1.74 8.61 11.07
CA PHE A 406 1.23 7.28 10.75
C PHE A 406 0.59 6.56 11.93
N ILE A 407 1.11 6.75 13.15
CA ILE A 407 0.51 6.21 14.38
C ILE A 407 -0.87 6.83 14.61
N ILE A 408 -1.00 8.15 14.43
CA ILE A 408 -2.26 8.89 14.56
C ILE A 408 -3.25 8.47 13.49
N TRP A 409 -2.80 8.31 12.23
CA TRP A 409 -3.62 7.73 11.17
C TRP A 409 -4.17 6.36 11.57
N GLY A 410 -3.33 5.48 12.12
CA GLY A 410 -3.75 4.16 12.63
C GLY A 410 -4.76 4.28 13.77
N ALA A 411 -4.54 5.22 14.70
CA ALA A 411 -5.47 5.50 15.79
C ALA A 411 -6.84 5.97 15.29
N ILE A 412 -6.88 6.90 14.33
CA ILE A 412 -8.13 7.40 13.72
C ILE A 412 -8.94 6.23 13.18
N HIS A 413 -8.34 5.33 12.39
CA HIS A 413 -9.03 4.16 11.85
C HIS A 413 -9.49 3.17 12.93
N GLY A 414 -8.66 2.95 13.96
CA GLY A 414 -9.02 2.10 15.11
C GLY A 414 -10.21 2.65 15.89
N ILE A 415 -10.22 3.96 16.17
CA ILE A 415 -11.33 4.67 16.82
C ILE A 415 -12.57 4.61 15.93
N GLY A 416 -12.44 4.90 14.63
CA GLY A 416 -13.54 4.85 13.67
C GLY A 416 -14.23 3.48 13.64
N LEU A 417 -13.46 2.40 13.68
CA LEU A 417 -13.99 1.04 13.78
C LEU A 417 -14.73 0.78 15.10
N GLY A 418 -14.21 1.29 16.22
CA GLY A 418 -14.87 1.24 17.52
C GLY A 418 -16.20 1.98 17.54
N ILE A 419 -16.22 3.22 17.03
CA ILE A 419 -17.42 4.05 16.90
C ILE A 419 -18.45 3.38 15.99
N HIS A 420 -18.03 2.87 14.83
CA HIS A 420 -18.93 2.15 13.92
C HIS A 420 -19.55 0.92 14.60
N LYS A 421 -18.79 0.19 15.42
CA LYS A 421 -19.31 -0.93 16.20
C LYS A 421 -20.35 -0.48 17.24
N ILE A 422 -20.11 0.62 17.95
CA ILE A 422 -21.10 1.21 18.88
C ILE A 422 -22.36 1.59 18.13
N TRP A 423 -22.23 2.32 17.01
CA TRP A 423 -23.35 2.72 16.15
C TRP A 423 -24.20 1.51 15.74
N MET A 424 -23.58 0.45 15.23
CA MET A 424 -24.31 -0.76 14.83
C MET A 424 -25.03 -1.44 15.99
N LEU A 425 -24.50 -1.37 17.21
CA LEU A 425 -25.13 -1.96 18.39
C LEU A 425 -26.28 -1.11 18.95
N THR A 426 -26.19 0.22 18.86
CA THR A 426 -27.22 1.14 19.40
C THR A 426 -28.31 1.45 18.40
N THR A 427 -27.96 1.65 17.13
CA THR A 427 -28.87 2.14 16.10
C THR A 427 -29.26 1.05 15.09
N GLY A 428 -28.49 -0.04 14.98
CA GLY A 428 -28.68 -1.06 13.93
C GLY A 428 -30.07 -1.70 13.88
N LYS A 429 -30.73 -1.91 15.04
CA LYS A 429 -32.13 -2.38 15.09
C LYS A 429 -33.13 -1.28 14.70
N ALA A 430 -32.94 -0.06 15.21
CA ALA A 430 -33.82 1.08 14.95
C ALA A 430 -33.84 1.51 13.48
N PHE A 431 -32.68 1.47 12.81
CA PHE A 431 -32.58 1.82 11.39
C PHE A 431 -32.66 0.61 10.45
N SER A 432 -32.99 -0.59 10.95
CA SER A 432 -33.03 -1.82 10.13
C SER A 432 -34.01 -1.73 8.94
N GLY A 433 -35.09 -0.95 9.06
CA GLY A 433 -36.04 -0.69 7.97
C GLY A 433 -35.62 0.41 7.00
N PHE A 434 -34.72 1.32 7.38
CA PHE A 434 -34.32 2.50 6.58
C PHE A 434 -32.88 2.40 6.02
N ASN A 435 -32.05 1.53 6.57
CA ASN A 435 -30.65 1.35 6.17
C ASN A 435 -30.46 0.92 4.71
N ASN A 436 -31.52 0.39 4.08
CA ASN A 436 -31.53 0.00 2.67
C ASN A 436 -31.96 1.14 1.72
N ASN A 437 -32.44 2.27 2.24
CA ASN A 437 -32.79 3.45 1.46
C ASN A 437 -31.55 3.99 0.72
N ILE A 438 -31.73 4.41 -0.53
CA ILE A 438 -30.68 5.03 -1.35
C ILE A 438 -30.12 6.29 -0.69
N VAL A 439 -30.96 7.11 -0.05
CA VAL A 439 -30.54 8.33 0.65
C VAL A 439 -29.61 7.98 1.81
N TYR A 440 -29.97 7.00 2.63
CA TYR A 440 -29.12 6.51 3.72
C TYR A 440 -27.77 6.02 3.19
N LYS A 441 -27.78 5.23 2.10
CA LYS A 441 -26.54 4.72 1.48
C LYS A 441 -25.64 5.84 0.97
N ILE A 442 -26.21 6.87 0.35
CA ILE A 442 -25.46 8.04 -0.13
C ILE A 442 -24.88 8.82 1.04
N VAL A 443 -25.69 9.17 2.05
CA VAL A 443 -25.24 9.92 3.23
C VAL A 443 -24.12 9.18 3.95
N MET A 444 -24.29 7.88 4.20
CA MET A 444 -23.26 7.08 4.86
C MET A 444 -22.00 6.91 4.02
N GLY A 445 -22.14 6.85 2.69
CA GLY A 445 -21.02 6.91 1.75
C GLY A 445 -20.25 8.23 1.87
N VAL A 446 -20.95 9.36 1.85
CA VAL A 446 -20.35 10.70 2.01
C VAL A 446 -19.64 10.83 3.35
N VAL A 447 -20.27 10.42 4.45
CA VAL A 447 -19.66 10.46 5.79
C VAL A 447 -18.40 9.61 5.85
N THR A 448 -18.45 8.39 5.31
CA THR A 448 -17.29 7.49 5.29
C THR A 448 -16.16 8.05 4.42
N PHE A 449 -16.50 8.61 3.25
CA PHE A 449 -15.54 9.25 2.36
C PHE A 449 -14.81 10.41 3.05
N HIS A 450 -15.55 11.31 3.70
CA HIS A 450 -14.94 12.43 4.44
C HIS A 450 -14.08 11.93 5.60
N PHE A 451 -14.58 10.99 6.40
CA PHE A 451 -13.80 10.42 7.50
C PHE A 451 -12.44 9.87 7.00
N VAL A 452 -12.47 9.12 5.88
CA VAL A 452 -11.26 8.57 5.28
C VAL A 452 -10.35 9.68 4.72
N CYS A 453 -10.91 10.69 4.05
CA CYS A 453 -10.15 11.83 3.52
C CYS A 453 -9.43 12.61 4.62
N PHE A 454 -10.10 12.89 5.74
CA PHE A 454 -9.46 13.55 6.88
C PHE A 454 -8.39 12.66 7.54
N GLY A 455 -8.57 11.34 7.53
CA GLY A 455 -7.50 10.40 7.89
C GLY A 455 -6.27 10.61 7.01
N TRP A 456 -6.46 10.76 5.69
CA TRP A 456 -5.36 10.93 4.73
C TRP A 456 -4.51 12.20 4.93
N ILE A 457 -5.01 13.22 5.63
CA ILE A 457 -4.20 14.40 6.00
C ILE A 457 -2.94 13.97 6.74
N PHE A 458 -3.07 13.10 7.75
CA PHE A 458 -1.95 12.58 8.53
C PHE A 458 -1.07 11.62 7.74
N PHE A 459 -1.57 11.05 6.64
CA PHE A 459 -0.78 10.17 5.80
C PHE A 459 0.07 10.97 4.79
N ARG A 460 -0.40 12.12 4.31
CA ARG A 460 0.34 12.98 3.35
C ARG A 460 1.22 14.03 4.01
N ALA A 461 0.81 14.57 5.15
CA ALA A 461 1.54 15.65 5.80
C ALA A 461 2.96 15.20 6.15
N GLU A 462 3.95 16.04 5.84
CA GLU A 462 5.36 15.76 6.11
C GLU A 462 5.61 15.53 7.61
N ASN A 463 4.96 16.35 8.44
CA ASN A 463 5.04 16.27 9.88
C ASN A 463 3.68 16.59 10.49
N PHE A 464 3.62 16.48 11.81
CA PHE A 464 2.39 16.64 12.55
C PHE A 464 1.88 18.08 12.55
N ASP A 465 2.77 19.08 12.54
CA ASP A 465 2.37 20.49 12.52
C ASP A 465 1.69 20.89 11.21
N VAL A 466 2.18 20.38 10.07
CA VAL A 466 1.54 20.57 8.76
C VAL A 466 0.11 20.00 8.75
N ALA A 467 -0.08 18.80 9.30
CA ALA A 467 -1.41 18.19 9.40
C ALA A 467 -2.38 19.06 10.23
N ILE A 468 -1.91 19.58 11.37
CA ILE A 468 -2.71 20.46 12.23
C ILE A 468 -2.96 21.82 11.57
N SER A 469 -1.98 22.38 10.86
CA SER A 469 -2.15 23.63 10.11
C SER A 469 -3.25 23.50 9.05
N MET A 470 -3.24 22.41 8.29
CA MET A 470 -4.28 22.12 7.30
C MET A 470 -5.67 21.99 7.94
N LEU A 471 -5.80 21.27 9.05
CA LEU A 471 -7.05 21.18 9.80
C LEU A 471 -7.52 22.55 10.31
N LYS A 472 -6.58 23.39 10.79
CA LYS A 472 -6.91 24.75 11.25
C LYS A 472 -7.47 25.61 10.12
N GLN A 473 -6.87 25.54 8.93
CA GLN A 473 -7.38 26.27 7.77
C GLN A 473 -8.79 25.81 7.41
N ILE A 474 -9.01 24.50 7.31
CA ILE A 474 -10.31 23.92 6.93
C ILE A 474 -11.42 24.32 7.91
N PHE A 475 -11.16 24.29 9.23
CA PHE A 475 -12.21 24.52 10.23
C PHE A 475 -12.35 25.97 10.71
N TYR A 476 -11.28 26.76 10.71
CA TYR A 476 -11.28 28.10 11.31
C TYR A 476 -11.03 29.24 10.30
N ASN A 477 -10.49 28.96 9.12
CA ASN A 477 -10.21 29.96 8.09
C ASN A 477 -10.85 29.57 6.74
N PHE A 478 -12.08 29.08 6.78
CA PHE A 478 -12.80 28.67 5.58
C PHE A 478 -13.40 29.89 4.87
N ASP A 479 -13.07 30.05 3.58
CA ASP A 479 -13.63 31.11 2.74
C ASP A 479 -14.22 30.51 1.46
N ALA A 480 -15.54 30.55 1.33
CA ALA A 480 -16.25 30.06 0.15
C ALA A 480 -16.13 30.98 -1.06
N SER A 481 -15.83 32.27 -0.86
CA SER A 481 -15.68 33.24 -1.95
C SER A 481 -14.44 32.96 -2.81
N ALA A 482 -13.45 32.28 -2.23
CA ALA A 482 -12.26 31.79 -2.93
C ALA A 482 -12.56 30.70 -3.97
N PHE A 483 -13.76 30.12 -4.02
CA PHE A 483 -14.07 29.04 -4.96
C PHE A 483 -13.97 29.46 -6.42
N ALA A 484 -14.43 30.67 -6.79
CA ALA A 484 -14.37 31.14 -8.17
C ALA A 484 -12.92 31.27 -8.69
N PRO A 485 -12.02 32.02 -8.02
CA PRO A 485 -10.62 32.08 -8.44
C PRO A 485 -9.91 30.72 -8.34
N PHE A 486 -10.26 29.90 -7.35
CA PHE A 486 -9.74 28.52 -7.26
C PHE A 486 -10.17 27.67 -8.47
N TYR A 487 -11.44 27.71 -8.87
CA TYR A 487 -11.92 27.00 -10.04
C TYR A 487 -11.21 27.45 -11.31
N ASP A 488 -11.06 28.77 -11.52
CA ASP A 488 -10.40 29.29 -12.72
C ASP A 488 -8.93 28.84 -12.83
N ASN A 489 -8.23 28.78 -11.70
CA ASN A 489 -6.84 28.33 -11.63
C ASN A 489 -6.67 26.80 -11.71
N TYR A 490 -7.61 26.02 -11.17
CA TYR A 490 -7.47 24.57 -11.01
C TYR A 490 -8.51 23.74 -11.78
N LYS A 491 -9.24 24.31 -12.74
CA LYS A 491 -10.31 23.61 -13.50
C LYS A 491 -9.88 22.27 -14.10
N GLU A 492 -8.65 22.17 -14.61
CA GLU A 492 -8.13 20.94 -15.19
C GLU A 492 -7.91 19.87 -14.11
N VAL A 493 -7.36 20.27 -12.96
CA VAL A 493 -7.18 19.38 -11.80
C VAL A 493 -8.55 18.92 -11.26
N LEU A 494 -9.51 19.83 -11.15
CA LEU A 494 -10.89 19.49 -10.76
C LEU A 494 -11.52 18.51 -11.75
N GLY A 495 -11.28 18.71 -13.05
CA GLY A 495 -11.66 17.75 -14.09
C GLY A 495 -11.03 16.37 -13.88
N MET A 496 -9.75 16.30 -13.51
CA MET A 496 -9.06 15.04 -13.19
C MET A 496 -9.61 14.36 -11.93
N ILE A 497 -9.96 15.12 -10.91
CA ILE A 497 -10.61 14.61 -9.69
C ILE A 497 -11.98 14.00 -10.04
N VAL A 498 -12.77 14.68 -10.88
CA VAL A 498 -14.06 14.17 -11.37
C VAL A 498 -13.87 12.91 -12.22
N LEU A 499 -12.87 12.90 -13.11
CA LEU A 499 -12.52 11.72 -13.90
C LEU A 499 -12.12 10.53 -13.03
N ALA A 500 -11.29 10.76 -12.00
CA ALA A 500 -10.89 9.74 -11.03
C ALA A 500 -12.10 9.14 -10.32
N MET A 501 -13.03 9.99 -9.86
CA MET A 501 -14.29 9.54 -9.25
C MET A 501 -15.17 8.79 -10.24
N ALA A 502 -15.27 9.23 -11.50
CA ALA A 502 -16.04 8.55 -12.53
C ALA A 502 -15.49 7.14 -12.82
N ILE A 503 -14.17 6.99 -12.95
CA ILE A 503 -13.51 5.69 -13.09
C ILE A 503 -13.78 4.81 -11.86
N HIS A 504 -13.74 5.41 -10.67
CA HIS A 504 -14.03 4.71 -9.42
C HIS A 504 -15.46 4.19 -9.31
N LEU A 505 -16.41 4.76 -10.06
CA LEU A 505 -17.81 4.30 -10.11
C LEU A 505 -18.02 3.13 -11.08
N ILE A 506 -17.04 2.79 -11.90
CA ILE A 506 -17.13 1.66 -12.83
C ILE A 506 -17.21 0.36 -12.03
N PRO A 507 -18.20 -0.53 -12.30
CA PRO A 507 -18.29 -1.81 -11.62
C PRO A 507 -17.04 -2.68 -11.86
N GLU A 508 -16.53 -3.29 -10.79
CA GLU A 508 -15.30 -4.12 -10.83
C GLU A 508 -15.33 -5.24 -11.88
N ASN A 509 -16.51 -5.81 -12.15
CA ASN A 509 -16.67 -6.90 -13.12
C ASN A 509 -17.04 -6.42 -14.54
N ALA A 510 -17.10 -5.11 -14.79
CA ALA A 510 -17.51 -4.57 -16.09
C ALA A 510 -16.56 -5.00 -17.21
N ALA A 511 -15.25 -4.83 -17.00
CA ALA A 511 -14.24 -5.23 -17.98
C ALA A 511 -14.26 -6.74 -18.24
N GLU A 512 -14.35 -7.55 -17.17
CA GLU A 512 -14.42 -9.01 -17.32
C GLU A 512 -15.66 -9.45 -18.12
N LYS A 513 -16.84 -8.88 -17.82
CA LYS A 513 -18.08 -9.15 -18.56
C LYS A 513 -17.99 -8.72 -20.02
N PHE A 514 -17.37 -7.59 -20.30
CA PHE A 514 -17.19 -7.11 -21.66
C PHE A 514 -16.28 -8.05 -22.46
N ILE A 515 -15.13 -8.40 -21.90
CA ILE A 515 -14.15 -9.31 -22.53
C ILE A 515 -14.76 -10.70 -22.74
N SER A 516 -15.46 -11.24 -21.74
CA SER A 516 -16.08 -12.57 -21.85
C SER A 516 -17.19 -12.62 -22.89
N LYS A 517 -17.97 -11.53 -23.04
CA LYS A 517 -19.02 -11.42 -24.05
C LYS A 517 -18.46 -11.24 -25.46
N ARG A 518 -17.36 -10.49 -25.61
CA ARG A 518 -16.79 -10.16 -26.93
C ARG A 518 -15.96 -11.30 -27.51
N GLY A 519 -15.32 -12.12 -26.68
CA GLY A 519 -14.40 -13.17 -27.13
C GLY A 519 -13.09 -12.57 -27.66
N SER A 520 -12.61 -13.04 -28.81
CA SER A 520 -11.35 -12.61 -29.41
C SER A 520 -11.40 -11.13 -29.84
N ILE A 521 -10.47 -10.33 -29.33
CA ILE A 521 -10.30 -8.92 -29.69
C ILE A 521 -9.16 -8.82 -30.72
N PRO A 522 -9.37 -8.20 -31.90
CA PRO A 522 -8.33 -8.07 -32.92
C PRO A 522 -7.10 -7.27 -32.44
N LEU A 523 -5.90 -7.66 -32.87
CA LEU A 523 -4.64 -7.01 -32.48
C LEU A 523 -4.64 -5.49 -32.71
N ILE A 524 -5.24 -5.05 -33.81
CA ILE A 524 -5.34 -3.63 -34.18
C ILE A 524 -6.04 -2.79 -33.11
N VAL A 525 -6.99 -3.35 -32.37
CA VAL A 525 -7.71 -2.63 -31.30
C VAL A 525 -6.75 -2.33 -30.14
N TYR A 526 -5.92 -3.31 -29.74
CA TYR A 526 -4.91 -3.10 -28.71
C TYR A 526 -3.88 -2.04 -29.12
N ILE A 527 -3.44 -2.08 -30.38
CA ILE A 527 -2.50 -1.10 -30.93
C ILE A 527 -3.11 0.31 -30.89
N VAL A 528 -4.35 0.48 -31.37
CA VAL A 528 -5.03 1.78 -31.36
C VAL A 528 -5.21 2.31 -29.95
N ILE A 529 -5.64 1.47 -28.99
CA ILE A 529 -5.77 1.89 -27.58
C ILE A 529 -4.43 2.30 -26.99
N PHE A 530 -3.37 1.55 -27.26
CA PHE A 530 -2.03 1.86 -26.76
C PHE A 530 -1.51 3.19 -27.32
N PHE A 531 -1.64 3.44 -28.63
CA PHE A 531 -1.25 4.72 -29.23
C PHE A 531 -2.12 5.88 -28.76
N ALA A 532 -3.43 5.68 -28.59
CA ALA A 532 -4.30 6.69 -28.00
C ALA A 532 -3.86 7.04 -26.56
N PHE A 533 -3.51 6.03 -25.76
CA PHE A 533 -2.92 6.24 -24.44
C PHE A 533 -1.62 7.06 -24.53
N LEU A 534 -0.69 6.72 -25.44
CA LEU A 534 0.57 7.46 -25.59
C LEU A 534 0.35 8.93 -25.97
N LEU A 535 -0.63 9.24 -26.82
CA LEU A 535 -0.98 10.62 -27.17
C LEU A 535 -1.51 11.40 -25.97
N VAL A 536 -2.42 10.81 -25.20
CA VAL A 536 -2.97 11.44 -23.98
C VAL A 536 -1.88 11.58 -22.91
N TYR A 537 -1.06 10.56 -22.71
CA TYR A 537 0.08 10.64 -21.81
C TYR A 537 1.05 11.74 -22.24
N GLY A 538 1.37 11.85 -23.53
CA GLY A 538 2.23 12.91 -24.05
C GLY A 538 1.70 14.32 -23.77
N TYR A 539 0.39 14.51 -23.72
CA TYR A 539 -0.25 15.78 -23.38
C TYR A 539 -0.12 16.12 -21.88
N PHE A 540 -0.30 15.14 -20.99
CA PHE A 540 -0.28 15.36 -19.53
C PHE A 540 1.07 15.10 -18.86
N LYS A 541 2.07 14.62 -19.60
CA LYS A 541 3.37 14.25 -19.06
C LYS A 541 4.10 15.48 -18.50
N SER A 542 4.50 15.38 -17.23
CA SER A 542 5.46 16.32 -16.61
C SER A 542 6.91 15.87 -16.82
N ALA A 543 7.84 16.83 -16.74
CA ALA A 543 9.27 16.56 -16.66
C ALA A 543 9.68 15.98 -15.29
N GLU A 544 8.93 16.32 -14.23
CA GLU A 544 9.16 15.83 -12.88
C GLU A 544 8.57 14.43 -12.69
N GLN A 545 9.38 13.51 -12.18
CA GLN A 545 8.95 12.15 -11.89
C GLN A 545 8.28 12.09 -10.52
N VAL A 546 6.99 11.76 -10.49
CA VAL A 546 6.28 11.51 -9.23
C VAL A 546 6.54 10.08 -8.77
N LEU A 547 7.28 9.95 -7.67
CA LEU A 547 7.54 8.66 -7.06
C LEU A 547 6.22 7.98 -6.61
N PRO A 548 6.14 6.65 -6.65
CA PRO A 548 5.03 5.90 -6.08
C PRO A 548 4.85 6.22 -4.59
N ILE A 549 3.62 6.19 -4.06
CA ILE A 549 3.30 6.69 -2.72
C ILE A 549 4.16 6.08 -1.59
N TYR A 550 4.52 4.80 -1.66
CA TYR A 550 5.38 4.15 -0.63
C TYR A 550 6.85 4.55 -0.68
N LEU A 551 7.27 5.27 -1.72
CA LEU A 551 8.62 5.82 -1.86
C LEU A 551 8.68 7.32 -1.55
N GLN A 552 7.56 7.93 -1.14
CA GLN A 552 7.48 9.34 -0.81
C GLN A 552 7.79 9.64 0.67
N PHE A 553 7.97 8.63 1.51
CA PHE A 553 8.11 8.75 2.97
C PHE A 553 9.38 8.10 3.51
#